data_AF-A0A0Q5EE63-F1
#
_entry.id   AF-A0A0Q5EE63-F1
#
_cell.length_a   1.000
_cell.length_b   1.000
_cell.length_c   1.000
_cell.angle_alpha   90.00
_cell.angle_beta   90.00
_cell.angle_gamma   90.00
#
_symmetry.space_group_name_H-M   'P 1'
#
loop_
_entity.id
_entity.type
_entity.pdbx_description
1 polymer ?
#
loop_
_entity_poly.entity_id
_entity_poly.type
_entity_poly.pdbx_seq_one_letter_code
_entity_poly.pdbx_strand_id
1 'polypeptide(L)'
;MTGRQVPEGRTYWSGNADEAELAHWDAVATEVATRLAVDVLERDRANLDPTNELDLLRDAGLVNLLDPAEFGGGGGHWESAFRVIRILSRVDASIGQLLAYHYINAGNIGFTAEPATQADWHRKTVAGRWIWGDSVNPTDPDLSLTQDGDAFRLNGLKRFSTGASAGDVILVNAVVRGGDHDGTIFQFVLDHDRDGIAYLGDWDALGQRLSASGSVRFEDVLVEQADILGTVGDEPFSSLVTPGIQLAFGNLYLGIAEGALAQGTELVRARKNAWFLSHAETYRDDPFVQRVVGEFVSSIAAVEALADRTNARFDRIIARGAEVTAADRGAVAIEIAKLKVVSTELGIEVSNRIFEVTGSSSAKASVGLDLFWRNVRTHSLHDPVDYKKLEVGANHLNGELQPISLYT
;
A
#
# COMPACT_ATOMS: atom_id res chain seq x y z
N MET A 1 -27.06 16.93 -27.94
CA MET A 1 -27.58 15.69 -27.34
C MET A 1 -26.93 14.51 -28.05
N THR A 2 -25.79 14.07 -27.54
CA THR A 2 -25.17 12.79 -27.89
C THR A 2 -24.73 12.18 -26.57
N GLY A 3 -25.70 11.55 -25.90
CA GLY A 3 -25.44 10.77 -24.69
C GLY A 3 -24.52 9.62 -25.08
N ARG A 4 -23.26 9.71 -24.66
CA ARG A 4 -22.44 8.51 -24.51
C ARG A 4 -22.91 7.85 -23.22
N GLN A 5 -23.46 6.65 -23.39
CA GLN A 5 -23.76 5.72 -22.31
C GLN A 5 -22.54 5.64 -21.38
N VAL A 6 -22.80 5.77 -20.07
CA VAL A 6 -21.94 5.24 -19.02
C VAL A 6 -21.62 3.79 -19.41
N PRO A 7 -20.37 3.31 -19.33
CA PRO A 7 -20.10 1.90 -19.58
C PRO A 7 -21.01 1.05 -18.71
N GLU A 8 -21.59 -0.02 -19.24
CA GLU A 8 -22.42 -1.01 -18.52
C GLU A 8 -21.63 -1.79 -17.44
N GLY A 9 -20.66 -1.18 -16.76
CA GLY A 9 -19.69 -1.84 -15.88
C GLY A 9 -19.61 -1.24 -14.48
N ARG A 10 -19.39 -2.11 -13.50
CA ARG A 10 -19.13 -1.80 -12.08
C ARG A 10 -17.76 -1.12 -11.84
N THR A 11 -16.87 -1.18 -12.82
CA THR A 11 -15.44 -0.83 -12.75
C THR A 11 -14.96 -0.22 -14.07
N TYR A 12 -13.98 0.69 -13.99
CA TYR A 12 -13.26 1.23 -15.14
C TYR A 12 -11.97 0.47 -15.48
N TRP A 13 -11.48 -0.35 -14.55
CA TRP A 13 -10.31 -1.19 -14.80
C TRP A 13 -10.75 -2.44 -15.56
N SER A 14 -10.45 -2.48 -16.86
CA SER A 14 -10.78 -3.58 -17.75
C SER A 14 -9.54 -4.07 -18.48
N GLY A 15 -9.37 -5.39 -18.60
CA GLY A 15 -8.19 -5.96 -19.27
C GLY A 15 -7.07 -6.29 -18.28
N ASN A 16 -5.83 -6.21 -18.76
CA ASN A 16 -4.61 -6.44 -17.98
C ASN A 16 -3.53 -5.48 -18.49
N ALA A 17 -2.57 -5.15 -17.63
CA ALA A 17 -1.36 -4.46 -18.07
C ALA A 17 -0.67 -5.25 -19.20
N ASP A 18 -0.26 -4.55 -20.26
CA ASP A 18 0.61 -5.12 -21.28
C ASP A 18 2.09 -4.80 -21.00
N GLU A 19 2.99 -5.43 -21.75
CA GLU A 19 4.43 -5.25 -21.57
C GLU A 19 4.89 -3.80 -21.74
N ALA A 20 4.21 -3.01 -22.59
CA ALA A 20 4.57 -1.62 -22.84
C ALA A 20 4.15 -0.73 -21.67
N GLU A 21 2.96 -0.95 -21.11
CA GLU A 21 2.48 -0.28 -19.90
C GLU A 21 3.39 -0.59 -18.71
N LEU A 22 3.70 -1.87 -18.48
CA LEU A 22 4.58 -2.29 -17.39
C LEU A 22 5.97 -1.64 -17.53
N ALA A 23 6.56 -1.68 -18.73
CA ALA A 23 7.86 -1.06 -18.98
C ALA A 23 7.83 0.46 -18.77
N HIS A 24 6.73 1.14 -19.13
CA HIS A 24 6.57 2.57 -18.93
C HIS A 24 6.55 2.93 -17.44
N TRP A 25 5.64 2.32 -16.67
CA TRP A 25 5.50 2.64 -15.25
C TRP A 25 6.68 2.17 -14.39
N ASP A 26 7.32 1.05 -14.76
CA ASP A 26 8.57 0.62 -14.13
C ASP A 26 9.69 1.65 -14.32
N ALA A 27 9.80 2.23 -15.53
CA ALA A 27 10.78 3.27 -15.81
C ALA A 27 10.51 4.56 -15.03
N VAL A 28 9.25 5.01 -14.99
CA VAL A 28 8.83 6.19 -14.21
C VAL A 28 9.11 5.99 -12.72
N ALA A 29 8.72 4.83 -12.16
CA ALA A 29 8.99 4.52 -10.76
C ALA A 29 10.48 4.42 -10.44
N THR A 30 11.29 3.90 -11.37
CA THR A 30 12.74 3.82 -11.21
C THR A 30 13.39 5.20 -11.20
N GLU A 31 12.92 6.13 -12.03
CA GLU A 31 13.37 7.52 -12.01
C GLU A 31 13.03 8.21 -10.68
N VAL A 32 11.80 8.06 -10.21
CA VAL A 32 11.36 8.57 -8.91
C VAL A 32 12.18 7.96 -7.77
N ALA A 33 12.34 6.63 -7.74
CA ALA A 33 13.15 5.94 -6.73
C ALA A 33 14.60 6.44 -6.72
N THR A 34 15.19 6.72 -7.89
CA THR A 34 16.54 7.28 -8.02
C THR A 34 16.63 8.66 -7.37
N ARG A 35 15.60 9.50 -7.53
CA ARG A 35 15.55 10.82 -6.89
C ARG A 35 15.36 10.72 -5.37
N LEU A 36 14.49 9.83 -4.91
CA LEU A 36 14.27 9.57 -3.47
C LEU A 36 15.52 9.01 -2.77
N ALA A 37 16.36 8.25 -3.48
CA ALA A 37 17.56 7.63 -2.93
C ALA A 37 18.61 8.63 -2.46
N VAL A 38 18.59 9.87 -2.99
CA VAL A 38 19.60 10.89 -2.73
C VAL A 38 19.67 11.26 -1.25
N ASP A 39 18.52 11.33 -0.58
CA ASP A 39 18.36 11.89 0.77
C ASP A 39 17.47 11.03 1.69
N VAL A 40 17.10 9.81 1.28
CA VAL A 40 16.21 8.91 2.07
C VAL A 40 16.61 8.76 3.53
N LEU A 41 17.91 8.67 3.81
CA LEU A 41 18.42 8.51 5.17
C LEU A 41 18.33 9.81 6.00
N GLU A 42 18.45 10.96 5.35
CA GLU A 42 18.25 12.26 5.98
C GLU A 42 16.77 12.46 6.32
N ARG A 43 15.89 12.17 5.35
CA ARG A 43 14.44 12.26 5.51
C ARG A 43 13.91 11.33 6.60
N ASP A 44 14.31 10.05 6.60
CA ASP A 44 13.95 9.07 7.65
C ASP A 44 14.31 9.57 9.06
N ARG A 45 15.47 10.21 9.22
CA ARG A 45 15.89 10.78 10.51
C ARG A 45 15.08 12.02 10.89
N ALA A 46 14.77 12.86 9.91
CA ALA A 46 13.99 14.09 10.12
C ALA A 46 12.55 13.79 10.55
N ASN A 47 11.94 12.70 10.05
CA ASN A 47 10.59 12.26 10.42
C ASN A 47 9.55 13.39 10.26
N LEU A 48 9.62 14.06 9.11
CA LEU A 48 8.69 15.11 8.72
C LEU A 48 7.72 14.57 7.68
N ASP A 49 6.55 15.18 7.57
CA ASP A 49 5.59 14.85 6.51
C ASP A 49 6.23 15.05 5.12
N PRO A 50 6.07 14.09 4.20
CA PRO A 50 6.88 14.02 2.99
C PRO A 50 6.31 14.85 1.83
N THR A 51 6.11 16.16 2.04
CA THR A 51 5.45 17.03 1.05
C THR A 51 6.17 17.04 -0.31
N ASN A 52 7.51 17.15 -0.30
CA ASN A 52 8.30 17.21 -1.53
C ASN A 52 8.27 15.88 -2.29
N GLU A 53 8.23 14.75 -1.58
CA GLU A 53 8.18 13.43 -2.17
C GLU A 53 6.79 13.16 -2.77
N LEU A 54 5.73 13.64 -2.11
CA LEU A 54 4.38 13.58 -2.66
C LEU A 54 4.25 14.45 -3.93
N ASP A 55 4.84 15.64 -3.95
CA ASP A 55 4.91 16.46 -5.17
C ASP A 55 5.68 15.77 -6.30
N LEU A 56 6.77 15.06 -5.98
CA LEU A 56 7.48 14.24 -6.95
C LEU A 56 6.59 13.14 -7.55
N LEU A 57 5.77 12.47 -6.73
CA LEU A 57 4.82 11.46 -7.21
C LEU A 57 3.75 12.10 -8.12
N ARG A 58 3.25 13.29 -7.76
CA ARG A 58 2.27 14.05 -8.57
C ARG A 58 2.86 14.40 -9.93
N ASP A 59 4.06 14.97 -9.96
CA ASP A 59 4.73 15.41 -11.18
C ASP A 59 5.09 14.23 -12.11
N ALA A 60 5.38 13.07 -11.53
CA ALA A 60 5.62 11.84 -12.28
C ALA A 60 4.33 11.18 -12.82
N GLY A 61 3.15 11.67 -12.43
CA GLY A 61 1.86 11.09 -12.81
C GLY A 61 1.50 9.80 -12.05
N LEU A 62 2.30 9.41 -11.05
CA LEU A 62 2.07 8.16 -10.30
C LEU A 62 0.79 8.22 -9.47
N VAL A 63 0.41 9.39 -8.96
CA VAL A 63 -0.81 9.55 -8.15
C VAL A 63 -2.11 9.37 -8.93
N ASN A 64 -2.09 9.48 -10.25
CA ASN A 64 -3.28 9.27 -11.08
C ASN A 64 -3.12 8.06 -12.00
N LEU A 65 -2.15 7.17 -11.73
CA LEU A 65 -1.87 6.00 -12.55
C LEU A 65 -3.12 5.15 -12.82
N LEU A 66 -3.89 4.87 -11.77
CA LEU A 66 -5.10 4.03 -11.82
C LEU A 66 -6.37 4.78 -12.24
N ASP A 67 -6.35 6.11 -12.29
CA ASP A 67 -7.51 6.88 -12.70
C ASP A 67 -7.76 6.69 -14.21
N PRO A 68 -9.03 6.55 -14.65
CA PRO A 68 -9.34 6.33 -16.06
C PRO A 68 -8.84 7.45 -16.96
N ALA A 69 -8.26 7.10 -18.11
CA ALA A 69 -7.73 8.05 -19.07
C ALA A 69 -8.80 9.05 -19.58
N GLU A 70 -10.07 8.64 -19.63
CA GLU A 70 -11.17 9.53 -20.04
C GLU A 70 -11.46 10.67 -19.04
N PHE A 71 -10.95 10.57 -17.81
CA PHE A 71 -11.01 11.62 -16.79
C PHE A 71 -9.66 12.34 -16.61
N GLY A 72 -8.66 12.03 -17.45
CA GLY A 72 -7.33 12.64 -17.41
C GLY A 72 -6.31 11.89 -16.55
N GLY A 73 -6.64 10.68 -16.08
CA GLY A 73 -5.70 9.80 -15.38
C GLY A 73 -4.75 9.04 -16.32
N GLY A 74 -3.94 8.17 -15.74
CA GLY A 74 -2.97 7.33 -16.45
C GLY A 74 -3.60 6.15 -17.19
N GLY A 75 -4.81 5.74 -16.82
CA GLY A 75 -5.51 4.59 -17.42
C GLY A 75 -4.78 3.26 -17.25
N GLY A 76 -3.89 3.16 -16.26
CA GLY A 76 -3.11 1.96 -15.98
C GLY A 76 -3.89 0.94 -15.16
N HIS A 77 -3.26 -0.21 -14.96
CA HIS A 77 -3.83 -1.35 -14.25
C HIS A 77 -3.19 -1.55 -12.86
N TRP A 78 -3.84 -2.37 -12.04
CA TRP A 78 -3.39 -2.67 -10.69
C TRP A 78 -2.04 -3.40 -10.68
N GLU A 79 -1.77 -4.26 -11.67
CA GLU A 79 -0.45 -4.87 -11.83
C GLU A 79 0.67 -3.82 -11.90
N SER A 80 0.49 -2.79 -12.72
CA SER A 80 1.43 -1.66 -12.83
C SER A 80 1.56 -0.92 -11.49
N ALA A 81 0.45 -0.62 -10.82
CA ALA A 81 0.45 0.03 -9.52
C ALA A 81 1.23 -0.76 -8.45
N PHE A 82 1.06 -2.08 -8.39
CA PHE A 82 1.77 -2.96 -7.46
C PHE A 82 3.27 -3.02 -7.74
N ARG A 83 3.68 -3.02 -9.02
CA ARG A 83 5.10 -2.96 -9.41
C ARG A 83 5.72 -1.61 -9.04
N VAL A 84 5.02 -0.50 -9.26
CA VAL A 84 5.46 0.83 -8.83
C VAL A 84 5.72 0.85 -7.31
N ILE A 85 4.79 0.32 -6.50
CA ILE A 85 4.98 0.19 -5.04
C ILE A 85 6.25 -0.59 -4.73
N ARG A 86 6.45 -1.75 -5.36
CA ARG A 86 7.65 -2.59 -5.18
C ARG A 86 8.92 -1.81 -5.49
N ILE A 87 8.98 -1.14 -6.64
CA ILE A 87 10.15 -0.40 -7.12
C ILE A 87 10.51 0.75 -6.16
N LEU A 88 9.53 1.56 -5.76
CA LEU A 88 9.78 2.64 -4.80
C LEU A 88 10.28 2.09 -3.45
N SER A 89 9.70 0.97 -3.01
CA SER A 89 10.03 0.34 -1.72
C SER A 89 11.44 -0.27 -1.65
N ARG A 90 12.13 -0.43 -2.80
CA ARG A 90 13.57 -0.77 -2.86
C ARG A 90 14.45 0.32 -2.29
N VAL A 91 13.95 1.55 -2.23
CA VAL A 91 14.68 2.72 -1.78
C VAL A 91 14.00 3.35 -0.57
N ASP A 92 12.71 3.66 -0.71
CA ASP A 92 11.94 4.39 0.29
C ASP A 92 10.58 3.72 0.52
N ALA A 93 10.55 2.84 1.52
CA ALA A 93 9.35 2.10 1.87
C ALA A 93 8.23 2.97 2.48
N SER A 94 8.55 4.15 3.02
CA SER A 94 7.53 5.05 3.58
C SER A 94 6.72 5.68 2.45
N ILE A 95 7.42 6.15 1.41
CA ILE A 95 6.77 6.69 0.20
C ILE A 95 6.06 5.56 -0.56
N GLY A 96 6.66 4.37 -0.63
CA GLY A 96 6.00 3.18 -1.18
C GLY A 96 4.70 2.82 -0.44
N GLN A 97 4.69 2.90 0.90
CA GLN A 97 3.49 2.70 1.71
C GLN A 97 2.43 3.78 1.44
N LEU A 98 2.81 5.07 1.43
CA LEU A 98 1.87 6.15 1.15
C LEU A 98 1.18 5.97 -0.21
N LEU A 99 1.95 5.60 -1.24
CA LEU A 99 1.38 5.35 -2.56
C LEU A 99 0.49 4.10 -2.57
N ALA A 100 0.84 3.04 -1.83
CA ALA A 100 0.01 1.86 -1.67
C ALA A 100 -1.35 2.17 -1.03
N TYR A 101 -1.35 2.92 0.07
CA TYR A 101 -2.58 3.38 0.72
C TYR A 101 -3.37 4.30 -0.19
N HIS A 102 -2.72 5.26 -0.84
CA HIS A 102 -3.37 6.14 -1.79
C HIS A 102 -4.09 5.39 -2.92
N TYR A 103 -3.44 4.41 -3.56
CA TYR A 103 -4.07 3.62 -4.63
C TYR A 103 -5.30 2.87 -4.13
N ILE A 104 -5.23 2.27 -2.95
CA ILE A 104 -6.38 1.55 -2.38
C ILE A 104 -7.50 2.53 -1.99
N ASN A 105 -7.15 3.66 -1.37
CA ASN A 105 -8.11 4.67 -0.94
C ASN A 105 -8.84 5.28 -2.13
N ALA A 106 -8.11 5.79 -3.12
CA ALA A 106 -8.67 6.28 -4.38
C ALA A 106 -9.40 5.15 -5.14
N GLY A 107 -8.93 3.92 -5.02
CA GLY A 107 -9.58 2.72 -5.55
C GLY A 107 -10.99 2.49 -5.00
N ASN A 108 -11.34 3.03 -3.82
CA ASN A 108 -12.72 2.96 -3.31
C ASN A 108 -13.72 3.76 -4.17
N ILE A 109 -13.27 4.64 -5.07
CA ILE A 109 -14.13 5.17 -6.13
C ILE A 109 -14.70 4.02 -6.96
N GLY A 110 -13.84 3.09 -7.35
CA GLY A 110 -14.24 1.86 -8.01
C GLY A 110 -14.89 0.87 -7.05
N PHE A 111 -14.34 0.62 -5.85
CA PHE A 111 -14.85 -0.43 -4.96
C PHE A 111 -16.11 -0.09 -4.19
N THR A 112 -16.43 1.16 -3.93
CA THR A 112 -17.51 1.51 -2.99
C THR A 112 -18.49 2.52 -3.55
N ALA A 113 -18.02 3.44 -4.40
CA ALA A 113 -18.93 4.43 -4.96
C ALA A 113 -19.96 3.83 -5.93
N GLU A 114 -21.18 4.36 -5.84
CA GLU A 114 -22.25 4.04 -6.77
C GLU A 114 -21.81 4.38 -8.21
N PRO A 115 -22.08 3.51 -9.21
CA PRO A 115 -21.63 3.72 -10.59
C PRO A 115 -21.96 5.09 -11.18
N ALA A 116 -23.10 5.67 -10.76
CA ALA A 116 -23.54 6.99 -11.21
C ALA A 116 -22.65 8.15 -10.74
N THR A 117 -21.86 7.96 -9.68
CA THR A 117 -21.03 9.01 -9.04
C THR A 117 -19.53 8.86 -9.29
N GLN A 118 -19.09 7.67 -9.75
CA GLN A 118 -17.66 7.37 -9.94
C GLN A 118 -16.95 8.37 -10.86
N ALA A 119 -17.60 8.77 -11.95
CA ALA A 119 -17.04 9.72 -12.91
C ALA A 119 -16.75 11.09 -12.27
N ASP A 120 -17.59 11.56 -11.36
CA ASP A 120 -17.38 12.84 -10.68
C ASP A 120 -16.24 12.75 -9.67
N TRP A 121 -16.13 11.63 -8.95
CA TRP A 121 -15.02 11.37 -8.04
C TRP A 121 -13.67 11.28 -8.76
N HIS A 122 -13.58 10.53 -9.86
CA HIS A 122 -12.34 10.49 -10.66
C HIS A 122 -11.95 11.88 -11.18
N ARG A 123 -12.91 12.67 -11.68
CA ARG A 123 -12.61 14.05 -12.13
C ARG A 123 -12.11 14.93 -11.00
N LYS A 124 -12.68 14.83 -9.79
CA LYS A 124 -12.20 15.58 -8.61
C LYS A 124 -10.78 15.16 -8.24
N THR A 125 -10.51 13.86 -8.13
CA THR A 125 -9.19 13.30 -7.82
C THR A 125 -8.12 13.78 -8.79
N VAL A 126 -8.39 13.68 -10.10
CA VAL A 126 -7.45 14.09 -11.14
C VAL A 126 -7.25 15.60 -11.16
N ALA A 127 -8.33 16.39 -11.12
CA ALA A 127 -8.24 17.85 -11.14
C ALA A 127 -7.52 18.42 -9.91
N GLY A 128 -7.74 17.82 -8.74
CA GLY A 128 -7.09 18.18 -7.49
C GLY A 128 -5.67 17.64 -7.34
N ARG A 129 -5.24 16.69 -8.19
CA ARG A 129 -3.99 15.91 -8.02
C ARG A 129 -3.89 15.31 -6.61
N TRP A 130 -5.02 14.77 -6.13
CA TRP A 130 -5.19 14.35 -4.74
C TRP A 130 -4.34 13.15 -4.38
N ILE A 131 -3.65 13.26 -3.25
CA ILE A 131 -3.15 12.16 -2.43
C ILE A 131 -4.25 11.80 -1.43
N TRP A 132 -4.56 10.51 -1.36
CA TRP A 132 -5.63 9.98 -0.51
C TRP A 132 -5.05 9.33 0.74
N GLY A 133 -5.21 9.96 1.89
CA GLY A 133 -4.96 9.33 3.20
C GLY A 133 -6.18 8.57 3.70
N ASP A 134 -6.03 7.81 4.79
CA ASP A 134 -7.15 7.12 5.44
C ASP A 134 -7.21 7.33 6.95
N SER A 135 -8.37 6.99 7.51
CA SER A 135 -8.62 6.92 8.94
C SER A 135 -9.68 5.86 9.24
N VAL A 136 -9.43 4.62 8.78
CA VAL A 136 -10.44 3.54 8.70
C VAL A 136 -10.21 2.37 9.65
N ASN A 137 -9.13 2.35 10.44
CA ASN A 137 -8.76 1.21 11.30
C ASN A 137 -9.91 0.81 12.26
N PRO A 138 -10.40 -0.45 12.24
CA PRO A 138 -11.55 -0.88 13.04
C PRO A 138 -11.21 -1.15 14.52
N THR A 139 -9.94 -1.11 14.93
CA THR A 139 -9.51 -1.47 16.30
C THR A 139 -9.32 -0.26 17.23
N ASP A 140 -9.45 0.97 16.70
CA ASP A 140 -9.32 2.24 17.42
C ASP A 140 -10.66 2.73 17.99
N PRO A 141 -10.68 3.61 19.03
CA PRO A 141 -11.92 4.14 19.59
C PRO A 141 -12.87 4.64 18.50
N ASP A 142 -14.13 4.20 18.59
CA ASP A 142 -15.09 4.34 17.51
C ASP A 142 -15.39 5.81 17.22
N LEU A 143 -15.24 6.19 15.95
CA LEU A 143 -15.83 7.41 15.44
C LEU A 143 -17.36 7.29 15.52
N SER A 144 -18.01 8.36 15.95
CA SER A 144 -19.46 8.49 15.95
C SER A 144 -19.87 9.45 14.85
N LEU A 145 -20.71 8.97 13.92
CA LEU A 145 -21.33 9.80 12.88
C LEU A 145 -22.80 9.98 13.24
N THR A 146 -23.18 11.14 13.78
CA THR A 146 -24.56 11.41 14.22
C THR A 146 -25.30 12.25 13.20
N GLN A 147 -26.56 11.91 12.93
CA GLN A 147 -27.38 12.72 12.01
C GLN A 147 -27.60 14.14 12.55
N ASP A 148 -27.43 15.14 11.68
CA ASP A 148 -27.65 16.58 11.92
C ASP A 148 -28.40 17.18 10.73
N GLY A 149 -29.74 17.16 10.78
CA GLY A 149 -30.60 17.53 9.66
C GLY A 149 -30.40 16.60 8.46
N ASP A 150 -30.04 17.18 7.31
CA ASP A 150 -29.74 16.46 6.07
C ASP A 150 -28.26 16.01 5.98
N ALA A 151 -27.44 16.37 6.96
CA ALA A 151 -26.00 16.08 7.04
C ALA A 151 -25.69 15.24 8.29
N PHE A 152 -24.40 15.06 8.59
CA PHE A 152 -23.92 14.36 9.77
C PHE A 152 -22.80 15.14 10.48
N ARG A 153 -22.59 14.81 11.76
CA ARG A 153 -21.46 15.27 12.57
C ARG A 153 -20.58 14.11 12.98
N LEU A 154 -19.30 14.22 12.65
CA LEU A 154 -18.29 13.25 13.00
C LEU A 154 -17.51 13.68 14.24
N ASN A 155 -17.43 12.78 15.22
CA ASN A 155 -16.66 12.98 16.45
C ASN A 155 -15.85 11.74 16.80
N GLY A 156 -14.64 11.94 17.32
CA GLY A 156 -13.82 10.88 17.90
C GLY A 156 -12.33 11.01 17.60
N LEU A 157 -11.60 9.91 17.77
CA LEU A 157 -10.16 9.85 17.61
C LEU A 157 -9.78 8.52 16.92
N LYS A 158 -8.95 8.59 15.89
CA LYS A 158 -8.25 7.43 15.32
C LYS A 158 -6.77 7.57 15.57
N ARG A 159 -6.07 6.45 15.81
CA ARG A 159 -4.64 6.44 16.17
C ARG A 159 -3.74 6.12 14.99
N PHE A 160 -4.25 5.33 14.05
CA PHE A 160 -3.53 4.97 12.83
C PHE A 160 -4.31 5.48 11.62
N SER A 161 -3.85 6.62 11.09
CA SER A 161 -4.46 7.29 9.94
C SER A 161 -3.41 7.55 8.87
N THR A 162 -3.12 6.55 8.03
CA THR A 162 -1.95 6.57 7.13
C THR A 162 -2.12 7.60 6.03
N GLY A 163 -1.10 8.45 5.85
CA GLY A 163 -1.13 9.52 4.87
C GLY A 163 -2.11 10.65 5.19
N ALA A 164 -2.83 10.61 6.31
CA ALA A 164 -3.89 11.57 6.58
C ALA A 164 -3.36 13.00 6.79
N SER A 165 -2.23 13.17 7.49
CA SER A 165 -1.63 14.50 7.72
C SER A 165 -0.93 15.08 6.50
N ALA A 166 -0.52 14.23 5.55
CA ALA A 166 0.25 14.63 4.37
C ALA A 166 -0.57 14.68 3.07
N GLY A 167 -1.71 13.98 3.02
CA GLY A 167 -2.59 13.90 1.85
C GLY A 167 -3.51 15.11 1.68
N ASP A 168 -4.23 15.16 0.57
CA ASP A 168 -5.17 16.24 0.26
C ASP A 168 -6.60 15.92 0.75
N VAL A 169 -6.92 14.64 0.84
CA VAL A 169 -8.22 14.14 1.33
C VAL A 169 -8.03 12.93 2.24
N ILE A 170 -8.99 12.72 3.15
CA ILE A 170 -9.02 11.59 4.08
C ILE A 170 -10.25 10.72 3.79
N LEU A 171 -10.02 9.44 3.52
CA LEU A 171 -11.06 8.43 3.51
C LEU A 171 -11.38 7.99 4.94
N VAL A 172 -12.64 8.13 5.36
CA VAL A 172 -13.07 7.83 6.72
C VAL A 172 -14.24 6.85 6.68
N ASN A 173 -14.22 5.88 7.61
CA ASN A 173 -15.35 4.98 7.86
C ASN A 173 -15.92 5.26 9.26
N ALA A 174 -17.24 5.41 9.36
CA ALA A 174 -17.90 5.56 10.65
C ALA A 174 -19.30 4.91 10.66
N VAL A 175 -19.68 4.39 11.82
CA VAL A 175 -21.04 3.85 12.04
C VAL A 175 -21.98 5.02 12.29
N VAL A 176 -23.05 5.10 11.51
CA VAL A 176 -24.11 6.09 11.73
C VAL A 176 -24.85 5.78 13.02
N ARG A 177 -25.12 6.81 13.82
CA ARG A 177 -25.86 6.75 15.09
C ARG A 177 -27.12 7.61 15.01
N GLY A 178 -28.27 6.96 15.13
CA GLY A 178 -29.59 7.57 15.02
C GLY A 178 -30.04 7.78 13.56
N GLY A 179 -31.31 8.13 13.39
CA GLY A 179 -31.89 8.39 12.08
C GLY A 179 -32.25 7.17 11.26
N ASP A 180 -32.55 7.40 9.99
CA ASP A 180 -32.94 6.35 9.03
C ASP A 180 -31.79 5.41 8.63
N HIS A 181 -30.55 5.83 8.91
CA HIS A 181 -29.32 5.10 8.55
C HIS A 181 -28.63 4.45 9.77
N ASP A 182 -29.26 4.44 10.96
CA ASP A 182 -28.66 3.90 12.19
C ASP A 182 -28.06 2.50 12.00
N GLY A 183 -26.80 2.34 12.43
CA GLY A 183 -26.04 1.10 12.29
C GLY A 183 -25.35 0.88 10.94
N THR A 184 -25.59 1.73 9.94
CA THR A 184 -24.90 1.64 8.64
C THR A 184 -23.47 2.14 8.78
N ILE A 185 -22.52 1.49 8.11
CA ILE A 185 -21.13 1.97 8.00
C ILE A 185 -21.02 2.81 6.73
N PHE A 186 -20.92 4.12 6.90
CA PHE A 186 -20.64 5.04 5.81
C PHE A 186 -19.14 5.16 5.60
N GLN A 187 -18.76 5.19 4.33
CA GLN A 187 -17.45 5.59 3.88
C GLN A 187 -17.58 6.92 3.16
N PHE A 188 -16.76 7.89 3.54
CA PHE A 188 -16.84 9.26 3.05
C PHE A 188 -15.45 9.90 2.97
N VAL A 189 -15.36 10.95 2.16
CA VAL A 189 -14.12 11.63 1.82
C VAL A 189 -14.20 13.06 2.34
N LEU A 190 -13.24 13.45 3.18
CA LEU A 190 -13.15 14.80 3.71
C LEU A 190 -11.89 15.49 3.19
N ASP A 191 -12.00 16.77 2.85
CA ASP A 191 -10.84 17.61 2.56
C ASP A 191 -9.93 17.68 3.80
N HIS A 192 -8.61 17.71 3.59
CA HIS A 192 -7.60 17.74 4.65
C HIS A 192 -7.83 18.88 5.66
N ASP A 193 -8.28 20.04 5.19
CA ASP A 193 -8.47 21.25 5.97
C ASP A 193 -9.91 21.47 6.47
N ARG A 194 -10.77 20.44 6.40
CA ARG A 194 -12.15 20.52 6.89
C ARG A 194 -12.19 20.92 8.37
N ASP A 195 -13.01 21.92 8.68
CA ASP A 195 -13.19 22.42 10.04
C ASP A 195 -13.50 21.29 11.03
N GLY A 196 -12.74 21.26 12.14
CA GLY A 196 -12.86 20.25 13.20
C GLY A 196 -11.92 19.06 13.07
N ILE A 197 -11.15 18.94 11.97
CA ILE A 197 -10.07 17.94 11.84
C ILE A 197 -8.80 18.46 12.50
N ALA A 198 -8.17 17.62 13.33
CA ALA A 198 -6.88 17.91 13.95
C ALA A 198 -5.91 16.72 13.83
N TYR A 199 -4.79 16.94 13.14
CA TYR A 199 -3.66 16.02 13.05
C TYR A 199 -2.73 16.20 14.25
N LEU A 200 -2.50 15.13 15.01
CA LEU A 200 -1.81 15.26 16.31
C LEU A 200 -0.28 15.22 16.22
N GLY A 201 0.29 14.86 15.06
CA GLY A 201 1.74 14.84 14.84
C GLY A 201 2.49 13.88 15.75
N ASP A 202 1.85 12.79 16.19
CA ASP A 202 2.34 11.83 17.17
C ASP A 202 2.86 10.53 16.54
N TRP A 203 3.16 10.52 15.24
CA TRP A 203 3.80 9.40 14.56
C TRP A 203 5.30 9.33 14.87
N ASP A 204 5.66 8.45 15.79
CA ASP A 204 7.06 8.12 16.11
C ASP A 204 7.26 6.60 16.15
N ALA A 205 7.48 6.01 14.97
CA ALA A 205 7.68 4.59 14.80
C ALA A 205 9.15 4.23 14.52
N LEU A 206 9.49 2.96 14.74
CA LEU A 206 10.82 2.41 14.48
C LEU A 206 11.25 2.59 13.01
N GLY A 207 10.35 2.28 12.08
CA GLY A 207 10.47 2.50 10.65
C GLY A 207 9.15 2.98 10.08
N GLN A 208 9.03 3.05 8.75
CA GLN A 208 7.92 3.73 8.07
C GLN A 208 7.72 5.16 8.56
N ARG A 209 8.83 5.86 8.80
CA ARG A 209 8.86 7.14 9.51
C ARG A 209 8.16 8.25 8.74
N LEU A 210 8.12 8.17 7.41
CA LEU A 210 7.45 9.15 6.56
C LEU A 210 6.01 8.72 6.17
N SER A 211 5.44 7.67 6.78
CA SER A 211 4.11 7.20 6.40
C SER A 211 2.95 8.10 6.86
N ALA A 212 3.24 9.14 7.65
CA ALA A 212 2.23 10.07 8.17
C ALA A 212 1.03 9.33 8.83
N SER A 213 1.32 8.28 9.61
CA SER A 213 0.31 7.36 10.19
C SER A 213 -0.11 7.72 11.62
N GLY A 214 -0.01 9.01 11.97
CA GLY A 214 -0.34 9.50 13.31
C GLY A 214 -1.84 9.52 13.60
N SER A 215 -2.18 9.99 14.80
CA SER A 215 -3.55 10.13 15.26
C SER A 215 -4.25 11.33 14.60
N VAL A 216 -5.54 11.15 14.30
CA VAL A 216 -6.44 12.20 13.83
C VAL A 216 -7.63 12.32 14.76
N ARG A 217 -7.90 13.54 15.23
CA ARG A 217 -9.10 13.86 16.00
C ARG A 217 -10.11 14.58 15.13
N PHE A 218 -11.37 14.20 15.30
CA PHE A 218 -12.53 14.84 14.69
C PHE A 218 -13.39 15.44 15.80
N GLU A 219 -13.59 16.75 15.77
CA GLU A 219 -14.42 17.51 16.70
C GLU A 219 -15.51 18.26 15.92
N ASP A 220 -16.74 17.75 15.99
CA ASP A 220 -17.93 18.33 15.33
C ASP A 220 -17.80 18.57 13.82
N VAL A 221 -17.06 17.69 13.15
CA VAL A 221 -16.78 17.80 11.71
C VAL A 221 -18.07 17.58 10.90
N LEU A 222 -18.42 18.55 10.06
CA LEU A 222 -19.57 18.45 9.16
C LEU A 222 -19.26 17.46 8.03
N VAL A 223 -20.14 16.48 7.86
CA VAL A 223 -20.12 15.51 6.75
C VAL A 223 -21.41 15.68 5.96
N GLU A 224 -21.30 16.20 4.74
CA GLU A 224 -22.42 16.43 3.84
C GLU A 224 -22.71 15.16 3.02
N GLN A 225 -23.91 15.08 2.43
CA GLN A 225 -24.25 13.96 1.54
C GLN A 225 -23.31 13.86 0.34
N ALA A 226 -22.74 14.98 -0.11
CA ALA A 226 -21.77 15.03 -1.20
C ALA A 226 -20.38 14.46 -0.81
N ASP A 227 -20.09 14.34 0.50
CA ASP A 227 -18.87 13.70 1.00
C ASP A 227 -19.00 12.18 1.03
N ILE A 228 -20.23 11.65 1.08
CA ILE A 228 -20.47 10.21 1.16
C ILE A 228 -20.06 9.53 -0.14
N LEU A 229 -19.09 8.62 -0.04
CA LEU A 229 -18.63 7.80 -1.15
C LEU A 229 -19.57 6.62 -1.34
N GLY A 230 -19.97 5.97 -0.24
CA GLY A 230 -20.91 4.85 -0.26
C GLY A 230 -20.98 4.13 1.09
N THR A 231 -21.45 2.90 1.08
CA THR A 231 -21.59 2.06 2.28
C THR A 231 -20.65 0.87 2.23
N VAL A 232 -20.05 0.51 3.37
CA VAL A 232 -19.21 -0.70 3.47
C VAL A 232 -20.10 -1.93 3.62
N GLY A 233 -19.87 -2.96 2.79
CA GLY A 233 -20.64 -4.20 2.78
C GLY A 233 -19.82 -5.42 2.35
N ASP A 234 -20.50 -6.54 2.15
CA ASP A 234 -19.92 -7.85 1.81
C ASP A 234 -20.04 -8.21 0.31
N GLU A 235 -20.43 -7.24 -0.52
CA GLU A 235 -20.49 -7.39 -1.97
C GLU A 235 -19.12 -7.86 -2.50
N PRO A 236 -19.03 -8.98 -3.24
CA PRO A 236 -17.75 -9.60 -3.56
C PRO A 236 -16.75 -8.68 -4.25
N PHE A 237 -17.18 -7.87 -5.23
CA PHE A 237 -16.31 -6.92 -5.92
C PHE A 237 -15.83 -5.82 -4.98
N SER A 238 -16.74 -5.17 -4.25
CA SER A 238 -16.42 -4.13 -3.26
C SER A 238 -15.42 -4.63 -2.21
N SER A 239 -15.58 -5.86 -1.75
CA SER A 239 -14.72 -6.48 -0.74
C SER A 239 -13.31 -6.84 -1.23
N LEU A 240 -12.99 -6.67 -2.53
CA LEU A 240 -11.64 -6.84 -3.09
C LEU A 240 -10.67 -5.75 -2.62
N VAL A 241 -11.15 -4.65 -2.04
CA VAL A 241 -10.32 -3.62 -1.43
C VAL A 241 -9.34 -4.21 -0.39
N THR A 242 -9.81 -5.15 0.44
CA THR A 242 -8.99 -5.81 1.47
C THR A 242 -7.91 -6.73 0.87
N PRO A 243 -8.23 -7.67 -0.06
CA PRO A 243 -7.21 -8.37 -0.82
C PRO A 243 -6.23 -7.42 -1.55
N GLY A 244 -6.72 -6.34 -2.16
CA GLY A 244 -5.90 -5.36 -2.88
C GLY A 244 -4.81 -4.73 -1.99
N ILE A 245 -5.17 -4.26 -0.79
CA ILE A 245 -4.19 -3.67 0.12
C ILE A 245 -3.20 -4.72 0.65
N GLN A 246 -3.66 -5.96 0.90
CA GLN A 246 -2.76 -7.05 1.29
C GLN A 246 -1.77 -7.43 0.18
N LEU A 247 -2.16 -7.32 -1.09
CA LEU A 247 -1.29 -7.51 -2.24
C LEU A 247 -0.28 -6.36 -2.39
N ALA A 248 -0.71 -5.11 -2.14
CA ALA A 248 0.18 -3.96 -2.06
C ALA A 248 1.26 -4.17 -0.97
N PHE A 249 0.88 -4.69 0.19
CA PHE A 249 1.82 -5.01 1.27
C PHE A 249 2.81 -6.12 0.90
N GLY A 250 2.37 -7.14 0.15
CA GLY A 250 3.28 -8.16 -0.37
C GLY A 250 4.36 -7.58 -1.28
N ASN A 251 3.98 -6.64 -2.16
CA ASN A 251 4.90 -5.93 -3.04
C ASN A 251 5.83 -4.96 -2.29
N LEU A 252 5.31 -4.25 -1.27
CA LEU A 252 6.10 -3.42 -0.36
C LEU A 252 7.22 -4.23 0.31
N TYR A 253 6.90 -5.39 0.88
CA TYR A 253 7.90 -6.22 1.59
C TYR A 253 8.93 -6.86 0.66
N LEU A 254 8.49 -7.29 -0.53
CA LEU A 254 9.39 -7.76 -1.57
C LEU A 254 10.35 -6.65 -2.02
N GLY A 255 9.84 -5.43 -2.26
CA GLY A 255 10.67 -4.28 -2.61
C GLY A 255 11.72 -3.96 -1.54
N ILE A 256 11.35 -4.00 -0.25
CA ILE A 256 12.30 -3.84 0.86
C ILE A 256 13.39 -4.91 0.84
N ALA A 257 13.04 -6.18 0.58
CA ALA A 257 14.02 -7.27 0.49
C ALA A 257 14.98 -7.08 -0.70
N GLU A 258 14.46 -6.70 -1.86
CA GLU A 258 15.25 -6.39 -3.06
C GLU A 258 16.22 -5.22 -2.81
N GLY A 259 15.75 -4.15 -2.16
CA GLY A 259 16.56 -3.00 -1.76
C GLY A 259 17.69 -3.36 -0.80
N ALA A 260 17.36 -4.12 0.25
CA ALA A 260 18.34 -4.60 1.22
C ALA A 260 19.44 -5.44 0.56
N LEU A 261 19.05 -6.38 -0.32
CA LEU A 261 20.01 -7.20 -1.06
C LEU A 261 20.85 -6.35 -2.02
N ALA A 262 20.25 -5.39 -2.73
CA ALA A 262 20.96 -4.53 -3.68
C ALA A 262 22.05 -3.71 -2.97
N GLN A 263 21.69 -2.96 -1.93
CA GLN A 263 22.65 -2.16 -1.16
C GLN A 263 23.71 -3.06 -0.49
N GLY A 264 23.30 -4.20 0.08
CA GLY A 264 24.23 -5.14 0.68
C GLY A 264 25.22 -5.73 -0.33
N THR A 265 24.78 -6.02 -1.55
CA THR A 265 25.63 -6.51 -2.64
C THR A 265 26.67 -5.47 -3.06
N GLU A 266 26.29 -4.19 -3.14
CA GLU A 266 27.24 -3.09 -3.41
C GLU A 266 28.31 -3.01 -2.33
N LEU A 267 27.91 -3.07 -1.05
CA LEU A 267 28.83 -3.06 0.09
C LEU A 267 29.79 -4.26 0.08
N VAL A 268 29.30 -5.45 -0.26
CA VAL A 268 30.14 -6.65 -0.38
C VAL A 268 31.14 -6.51 -1.52
N ARG A 269 30.70 -6.04 -2.70
CA ARG A 269 31.56 -5.88 -3.89
C ARG A 269 32.62 -4.81 -3.72
N ALA A 270 32.37 -3.78 -2.91
CA ALA A 270 33.32 -2.71 -2.63
C ALA A 270 34.44 -3.11 -1.64
N ARG A 271 34.31 -4.23 -0.92
CA ARG A 271 35.29 -4.68 0.07
C ARG A 271 36.53 -5.27 -0.61
N LYS A 272 37.71 -4.80 -0.17
CA LYS A 272 39.01 -5.12 -0.78
C LYS A 272 39.69 -6.39 -0.24
N ASN A 273 39.19 -6.96 0.84
CA ASN A 273 39.79 -8.11 1.52
C ASN A 273 38.70 -9.05 2.03
N ALA A 274 39.03 -10.31 2.28
CA ALA A 274 38.17 -11.27 2.98
C ALA A 274 38.54 -11.39 4.47
N TRP A 275 37.84 -12.30 5.17
CA TRP A 275 38.20 -12.71 6.52
C TRP A 275 39.54 -13.45 6.53
N PHE A 276 40.36 -13.28 7.59
CA PHE A 276 41.73 -13.82 7.60
C PHE A 276 41.83 -15.35 7.60
N LEU A 277 40.74 -16.05 7.93
CA LEU A 277 40.65 -17.52 7.81
C LEU A 277 40.01 -17.97 6.50
N SER A 278 39.53 -17.05 5.68
CA SER A 278 39.02 -17.39 4.35
C SER A 278 40.17 -17.72 3.41
N HIS A 279 39.92 -18.66 2.50
CA HIS A 279 40.83 -18.93 1.39
C HIS A 279 40.61 -17.98 0.20
N ALA A 280 39.57 -17.15 0.24
CA ALA A 280 39.30 -16.13 -0.77
C ALA A 280 40.10 -14.85 -0.51
N GLU A 281 40.48 -14.14 -1.57
CA GLU A 281 41.13 -12.83 -1.44
C GLU A 281 40.14 -11.73 -1.06
N THR A 282 38.88 -11.84 -1.51
CA THR A 282 37.83 -10.83 -1.29
C THR A 282 36.52 -11.48 -0.82
N TYR A 283 35.69 -10.72 -0.07
CA TYR A 283 34.41 -11.25 0.44
C TYR A 283 33.46 -11.72 -0.66
N ARG A 284 33.47 -11.12 -1.86
CA ARG A 284 32.60 -11.58 -2.96
C ARG A 284 32.98 -12.98 -3.47
N ASP A 285 34.21 -13.43 -3.21
CA ASP A 285 34.74 -14.73 -3.60
C ASP A 285 34.70 -15.73 -2.43
N ASP A 286 34.27 -15.30 -1.23
CA ASP A 286 34.14 -16.16 -0.06
C ASP A 286 32.91 -17.10 -0.21
N PRO A 287 33.07 -18.42 -0.03
CA PRO A 287 31.99 -19.37 -0.27
C PRO A 287 30.81 -19.21 0.70
N PHE A 288 31.02 -18.71 1.92
CA PHE A 288 29.93 -18.46 2.86
C PHE A 288 29.13 -17.22 2.48
N VAL A 289 29.81 -16.18 1.98
CA VAL A 289 29.14 -15.00 1.40
C VAL A 289 28.32 -15.38 0.18
N GLN A 290 28.92 -16.12 -0.76
CA GLN A 290 28.21 -16.60 -1.96
C GLN A 290 27.01 -17.48 -1.61
N ARG A 291 27.14 -18.35 -0.59
CA ARG A 291 26.03 -19.17 -0.09
C ARG A 291 24.85 -18.31 0.40
N VAL A 292 25.11 -17.31 1.25
CA VAL A 292 24.06 -16.44 1.81
C VAL A 292 23.42 -15.57 0.73
N VAL A 293 24.22 -14.97 -0.16
CA VAL A 293 23.69 -14.18 -1.28
C VAL A 293 22.87 -15.06 -2.23
N GLY A 294 23.33 -16.28 -2.53
CA GLY A 294 22.59 -17.24 -3.35
C GLY A 294 21.26 -17.65 -2.72
N GLU A 295 21.21 -17.80 -1.40
CA GLU A 295 19.97 -18.04 -0.64
C GLU A 295 18.99 -16.87 -0.79
N PHE A 296 19.45 -15.63 -0.59
CA PHE A 296 18.60 -14.43 -0.73
C PHE A 296 18.08 -14.25 -2.15
N VAL A 297 18.95 -14.30 -3.16
CA VAL A 297 18.56 -14.15 -4.57
C VAL A 297 17.52 -15.20 -4.96
N SER A 298 17.71 -16.45 -4.53
CA SER A 298 16.79 -17.55 -4.87
C SER A 298 15.42 -17.38 -4.20
N SER A 299 15.40 -16.99 -2.93
CA SER A 299 14.16 -16.74 -2.20
C SER A 299 13.42 -15.51 -2.71
N ILE A 300 14.13 -14.42 -3.04
CA ILE A 300 13.55 -13.23 -3.68
C ILE A 300 12.90 -13.61 -5.01
N ALA A 301 13.61 -14.32 -5.88
CA ALA A 301 13.06 -14.74 -7.18
C ALA A 301 11.79 -15.60 -7.05
N ALA A 302 11.71 -16.47 -6.03
CA ALA A 302 10.52 -17.27 -5.77
C ALA A 302 9.32 -16.42 -5.34
N VAL A 303 9.54 -15.43 -4.46
CA VAL A 303 8.49 -14.51 -4.00
C VAL A 303 8.09 -13.53 -5.10
N GLU A 304 9.04 -13.05 -5.90
CA GLU A 304 8.81 -12.20 -7.07
C GLU A 304 7.90 -12.89 -8.09
N ALA A 305 8.20 -14.15 -8.44
CA ALA A 305 7.36 -14.93 -9.36
C ALA A 305 5.94 -15.13 -8.82
N LEU A 306 5.76 -15.31 -7.50
CA LEU A 306 4.45 -15.36 -6.88
C LEU A 306 3.75 -14.00 -6.96
N ALA A 307 4.44 -12.93 -6.60
CA ALA A 307 3.90 -11.56 -6.61
C ALA A 307 3.45 -11.15 -8.01
N ASP A 308 4.27 -11.35 -9.04
CA ASP A 308 3.92 -11.00 -10.43
C ASP A 308 2.70 -11.78 -10.93
N ARG A 309 2.66 -13.10 -10.64
CA ARG A 309 1.48 -13.92 -10.99
C ARG A 309 0.21 -13.43 -10.29
N THR A 310 0.32 -13.06 -9.01
CA THR A 310 -0.82 -12.59 -8.21
C THR A 310 -1.26 -11.19 -8.62
N ASN A 311 -0.32 -10.29 -8.95
CA ASN A 311 -0.58 -8.96 -9.51
C ASN A 311 -1.41 -9.07 -10.81
N ALA A 312 -0.92 -9.84 -11.78
CA ALA A 312 -1.64 -10.07 -13.04
C ALA A 312 -3.01 -10.76 -12.83
N ARG A 313 -3.13 -11.62 -11.80
CA ARG A 313 -4.42 -12.24 -11.44
C ARG A 313 -5.41 -11.22 -10.88
N PHE A 314 -4.93 -10.23 -10.14
CA PHE A 314 -5.78 -9.20 -9.58
C PHE A 314 -6.44 -8.37 -10.70
N ASP A 315 -5.69 -7.97 -11.72
CA ASP A 315 -6.23 -7.32 -12.92
C ASP A 315 -7.39 -8.12 -13.54
N ARG A 316 -7.18 -9.42 -13.80
CA ARG A 316 -8.23 -10.30 -14.37
C ARG A 316 -9.49 -10.36 -13.52
N ILE A 317 -9.37 -10.31 -12.20
CA ILE A 317 -10.52 -10.40 -11.29
C ILE A 317 -11.23 -9.06 -11.23
N ILE A 318 -10.48 -7.97 -11.10
CA ILE A 318 -11.01 -6.62 -11.10
C ILE A 318 -11.77 -6.35 -12.40
N ALA A 319 -11.24 -6.78 -13.55
CA ALA A 319 -11.87 -6.60 -14.86
C ALA A 319 -13.27 -7.22 -15.00
N ARG A 320 -13.66 -8.13 -14.09
CA ARG A 320 -14.99 -8.75 -14.09
C ARG A 320 -16.06 -7.87 -13.44
N GLY A 321 -15.69 -6.84 -12.67
CA GLY A 321 -16.65 -5.94 -12.04
C GLY A 321 -17.72 -6.68 -11.23
N ALA A 322 -19.00 -6.40 -11.54
CA ALA A 322 -20.15 -7.02 -10.85
C ALA A 322 -20.26 -8.54 -11.05
N GLU A 323 -19.51 -9.13 -11.98
CA GLU A 323 -19.50 -10.58 -12.20
C GLU A 323 -18.56 -11.33 -11.24
N VAL A 324 -17.83 -10.63 -10.36
CA VAL A 324 -17.01 -11.26 -9.32
C VAL A 324 -17.92 -12.01 -8.34
N THR A 325 -17.66 -13.29 -8.15
CA THR A 325 -18.39 -14.10 -7.16
C THR A 325 -17.63 -14.17 -5.84
N ALA A 326 -18.32 -14.58 -4.77
CA ALA A 326 -17.68 -14.85 -3.48
C ALA A 326 -16.56 -15.92 -3.59
N ALA A 327 -16.70 -16.89 -4.51
CA ALA A 327 -15.68 -17.90 -4.77
C ALA A 327 -14.43 -17.30 -5.43
N ASP A 328 -14.60 -16.37 -6.38
CA ASP A 328 -13.49 -15.67 -7.01
C ASP A 328 -12.71 -14.83 -5.99
N ARG A 329 -13.45 -14.04 -5.19
CA ARG A 329 -12.90 -13.22 -4.11
C ARG A 329 -12.15 -14.07 -3.09
N GLY A 330 -12.75 -15.17 -2.62
CA GLY A 330 -12.10 -16.08 -1.68
C GLY A 330 -10.83 -16.71 -2.25
N ALA A 331 -10.86 -17.15 -3.51
CA ALA A 331 -9.70 -17.77 -4.15
C ALA A 331 -8.52 -16.80 -4.31
N VAL A 332 -8.76 -15.53 -4.66
CA VAL A 332 -7.69 -14.54 -4.75
C VAL A 332 -7.20 -14.07 -3.39
N ALA A 333 -8.10 -13.92 -2.40
CA ALA A 333 -7.71 -13.59 -1.03
C ALA A 333 -6.74 -14.62 -0.46
N ILE A 334 -6.99 -15.92 -0.68
CA ILE A 334 -6.07 -16.99 -0.23
C ILE A 334 -4.75 -16.97 -0.99
N GLU A 335 -4.73 -16.65 -2.29
CA GLU A 335 -3.47 -16.50 -3.03
C GLU A 335 -2.65 -15.32 -2.49
N ILE A 336 -3.30 -14.19 -2.23
CA ILE A 336 -2.66 -13.00 -1.67
C ILE A 336 -2.18 -13.26 -0.24
N ALA A 337 -2.94 -14.01 0.58
CA ALA A 337 -2.50 -14.42 1.91
C ALA A 337 -1.21 -15.27 1.86
N LYS A 338 -1.07 -16.16 0.86
CA LYS A 338 0.18 -16.91 0.64
C LYS A 338 1.34 -15.96 0.35
N LEU A 339 1.14 -14.99 -0.54
CA LEU A 339 2.14 -13.98 -0.84
C LEU A 339 2.50 -13.16 0.41
N LYS A 340 1.52 -12.69 1.17
CA LYS A 340 1.70 -11.92 2.41
C LYS A 340 2.56 -12.69 3.42
N VAL A 341 2.32 -14.00 3.59
CA VAL A 341 3.13 -14.86 4.48
C VAL A 341 4.59 -14.89 4.02
N VAL A 342 4.86 -15.31 2.78
CA VAL A 342 6.23 -15.54 2.33
C VAL A 342 7.01 -14.23 2.14
N SER A 343 6.35 -13.15 1.71
CA SER A 343 6.99 -11.83 1.57
C SER A 343 7.31 -11.19 2.92
N THR A 344 6.46 -11.39 3.95
CA THR A 344 6.75 -10.93 5.32
C THR A 344 7.99 -11.61 5.87
N GLU A 345 8.05 -12.93 5.77
CA GLU A 345 9.19 -13.72 6.27
C GLU A 345 10.47 -13.38 5.50
N LEU A 346 10.39 -13.29 4.17
CA LEU A 346 11.50 -12.89 3.31
C LEU A 346 12.03 -11.50 3.67
N GLY A 347 11.16 -10.50 3.77
CA GLY A 347 11.56 -9.12 4.04
C GLY A 347 12.28 -8.99 5.39
N ILE A 348 11.78 -9.65 6.43
CA ILE A 348 12.43 -9.69 7.74
C ILE A 348 13.78 -10.41 7.66
N GLU A 349 13.83 -11.58 7.02
CA GLU A 349 15.03 -12.43 6.96
C GLU A 349 16.17 -11.73 6.20
N VAL A 350 15.90 -11.23 5.00
CA VAL A 350 16.91 -10.59 4.15
C VAL A 350 17.43 -9.32 4.83
N SER A 351 16.54 -8.44 5.29
CA SER A 351 16.94 -7.18 5.92
C SER A 351 17.68 -7.35 7.24
N ASN A 352 17.44 -8.45 7.97
CA ASN A 352 18.17 -8.80 9.18
C ASN A 352 19.53 -9.44 8.87
N ARG A 353 19.55 -10.49 8.03
CA ARG A 353 20.76 -11.30 7.78
C ARG A 353 21.72 -10.68 6.77
N ILE A 354 21.34 -9.62 6.05
CA ILE A 354 22.26 -8.94 5.14
C ILE A 354 23.54 -8.45 5.85
N PHE A 355 23.45 -8.13 7.13
CA PHE A 355 24.59 -7.75 7.97
C PHE A 355 25.65 -8.87 8.12
N GLU A 356 25.26 -10.13 7.98
CA GLU A 356 26.17 -11.29 8.05
C GLU A 356 27.20 -11.26 6.93
N VAL A 357 26.82 -10.77 5.75
CA VAL A 357 27.71 -10.68 4.57
C VAL A 357 28.36 -9.30 4.42
N THR A 358 27.70 -8.24 4.88
CA THR A 358 28.22 -6.87 4.79
C THR A 358 29.11 -6.47 5.96
N GLY A 359 29.13 -7.24 7.05
CA GLY A 359 30.04 -7.13 8.21
C GLY A 359 29.90 -5.85 9.05
N SER A 360 30.62 -5.77 10.19
CA SER A 360 30.41 -4.73 11.22
C SER A 360 30.53 -3.28 10.74
N SER A 361 31.32 -2.99 9.70
CA SER A 361 31.42 -1.64 9.15
C SER A 361 30.13 -1.14 8.50
N SER A 362 29.26 -2.04 8.05
CA SER A 362 27.94 -1.72 7.51
C SER A 362 26.90 -1.38 8.58
N ALA A 363 27.15 -1.72 9.85
CA ALA A 363 26.28 -1.38 10.98
C ALA A 363 26.40 0.08 11.45
N LYS A 364 27.12 0.92 10.70
CA LYS A 364 27.15 2.37 10.95
C LYS A 364 25.81 2.97 10.55
N ALA A 365 25.22 3.80 11.41
CA ALA A 365 23.98 4.51 11.10
C ALA A 365 24.05 5.35 9.80
N SER A 366 25.25 5.82 9.41
CA SER A 366 25.48 6.55 8.16
C SER A 366 25.36 5.70 6.90
N VAL A 367 25.39 4.36 7.02
CA VAL A 367 25.19 3.43 5.89
C VAL A 367 23.70 3.24 5.63
N GLY A 368 22.88 3.23 6.68
CA GLY A 368 21.42 3.14 6.55
C GLY A 368 20.90 1.75 6.18
N LEU A 369 21.72 0.70 6.28
CA LEU A 369 21.28 -0.65 5.96
C LEU A 369 20.19 -1.16 6.93
N ASP A 370 20.11 -0.59 8.12
CA ASP A 370 19.08 -0.87 9.12
C ASP A 370 17.70 -0.32 8.72
N LEU A 371 17.64 0.64 7.79
CA LEU A 371 16.40 1.25 7.29
C LEU A 371 15.41 0.17 6.80
N PHE A 372 15.90 -0.78 6.01
CA PHE A 372 15.07 -1.86 5.47
C PHE A 372 14.43 -2.71 6.57
N TRP A 373 15.23 -3.11 7.56
CA TRP A 373 14.74 -3.93 8.67
C TRP A 373 13.74 -3.16 9.53
N ARG A 374 14.04 -1.90 9.88
CA ARG A 374 13.11 -1.05 10.64
C ARG A 374 11.77 -0.88 9.92
N ASN A 375 11.80 -0.64 8.62
CA ASN A 375 10.60 -0.45 7.79
C ASN A 375 9.76 -1.72 7.72
N VAL A 376 10.34 -2.87 7.32
CA VAL A 376 9.57 -4.12 7.24
C VAL A 376 9.11 -4.58 8.61
N ARG A 377 9.94 -4.43 9.66
CA ARG A 377 9.57 -4.83 11.02
C ARG A 377 8.38 -4.03 11.53
N THR A 378 8.33 -2.74 11.24
CA THR A 378 7.20 -1.88 11.62
C THR A 378 5.94 -2.28 10.85
N HIS A 379 6.01 -2.33 9.53
CA HIS A 379 4.80 -2.53 8.72
C HIS A 379 4.26 -3.96 8.75
N SER A 380 5.12 -4.97 8.89
CA SER A 380 4.70 -6.38 9.02
C SER A 380 3.86 -6.66 10.28
N LEU A 381 3.74 -5.69 11.19
CA LEU A 381 2.88 -5.77 12.37
C LEU A 381 1.46 -5.21 12.13
N HIS A 382 1.18 -4.67 10.94
CA HIS A 382 -0.16 -4.16 10.57
C HIS A 382 -1.27 -5.15 10.90
N ASP A 383 -1.08 -6.41 10.50
CA ASP A 383 -1.92 -7.54 10.85
C ASP A 383 -1.04 -8.76 11.17
N PRO A 384 -1.40 -9.60 12.15
CA PRO A 384 -0.51 -10.68 12.56
C PRO A 384 -0.42 -11.77 11.47
N VAL A 385 0.77 -11.94 10.90
CA VAL A 385 1.02 -12.90 9.81
C VAL A 385 0.62 -14.33 10.15
N ASP A 386 0.61 -14.72 11.42
CA ASP A 386 0.17 -16.05 11.83
C ASP A 386 -1.32 -16.30 11.55
N TYR A 387 -2.19 -15.28 11.60
CA TYR A 387 -3.58 -15.44 11.15
C TYR A 387 -3.66 -15.65 9.64
N LYS A 388 -2.78 -15.01 8.84
CA LYS A 388 -2.66 -15.30 7.40
C LYS A 388 -2.21 -16.74 7.15
N LYS A 389 -1.34 -17.31 7.99
CA LYS A 389 -0.95 -18.74 7.91
C LYS A 389 -2.13 -19.66 8.23
N LEU A 390 -2.92 -19.33 9.25
CA LEU A 390 -4.13 -20.08 9.60
C LEU A 390 -5.16 -20.04 8.46
N GLU A 391 -5.38 -18.88 7.84
CA GLU A 391 -6.22 -18.74 6.64
C GLU A 391 -5.83 -19.69 5.52
N VAL A 392 -4.55 -19.69 5.16
CA VAL A 392 -4.03 -20.55 4.10
C VAL A 392 -4.17 -22.04 4.48
N GLY A 393 -3.85 -22.39 5.72
CA GLY A 393 -3.92 -23.76 6.22
C GLY A 393 -5.35 -24.30 6.28
N ALA A 394 -6.28 -23.53 6.85
CA ALA A 394 -7.69 -23.89 6.95
C ALA A 394 -8.33 -24.02 5.56
N ASN A 395 -8.01 -23.11 4.64
CA ASN A 395 -8.47 -23.23 3.26
C ASN A 395 -7.91 -24.48 2.57
N HIS A 396 -6.62 -24.77 2.72
CA HIS A 396 -5.99 -25.91 2.07
C HIS A 396 -6.55 -27.26 2.56
N LEU A 397 -6.82 -27.38 3.86
CA LEU A 397 -7.30 -28.62 4.47
C LEU A 397 -8.81 -28.80 4.31
N ASN A 398 -9.59 -27.72 4.51
CA ASN A 398 -11.03 -27.79 4.70
C ASN A 398 -11.83 -26.99 3.66
N GLY A 399 -11.18 -26.20 2.81
CA GLY A 399 -11.85 -25.26 1.90
C GLY A 399 -12.45 -24.04 2.59
N GLU A 400 -12.08 -23.78 3.85
CA GLU A 400 -12.61 -22.66 4.65
C GLU A 400 -12.12 -21.30 4.14
N LEU A 401 -12.97 -20.29 4.28
CA LEU A 401 -12.64 -18.88 4.07
C LEU A 401 -12.93 -18.13 5.36
N GLN A 402 -12.09 -17.15 5.72
CA GLN A 402 -12.37 -16.28 6.85
C GLN A 402 -13.49 -15.29 6.51
N PRO A 403 -14.23 -14.79 7.52
CA PRO A 403 -15.22 -13.74 7.32
C PRO A 403 -14.60 -12.52 6.63
N ILE A 404 -15.38 -11.81 5.81
CA ILE A 404 -14.94 -10.56 5.19
C ILE A 404 -14.70 -9.53 6.29
N SER A 405 -13.53 -8.91 6.29
CA SER A 405 -13.20 -7.81 7.19
C SER A 405 -12.22 -6.85 6.52
N LEU A 406 -11.75 -5.83 7.26
CA LEU A 406 -10.64 -4.97 6.80
C LEU A 406 -9.28 -5.70 6.81
N TYR A 407 -9.22 -6.96 7.26
CA TYR A 407 -7.99 -7.75 7.33
C TYR A 407 -8.05 -9.09 6.58
N THR A 408 -9.22 -9.56 6.13
CA THR A 408 -9.48 -10.91 5.58
C THR A 408 -10.40 -10.93 4.37
#